data_AF-A0AA88XGA8-F1
#
_entry.id   AF-A0AA88XGA8-F1
#
_cell.length_a   1.000
_cell.length_b   1.000
_cell.length_c   1.000
_cell.angle_alpha   90.00
_cell.angle_beta   90.00
_cell.angle_gamma   90.00
#
_symmetry.space_group_name_H-M   'P 1'
#
loop_
_entity.id
_entity.type
_entity.pdbx_description
1 polymer ?
#
loop_
_entity_poly.entity_id
_entity_poly.type
_entity_poly.pdbx_seq_one_letter_code
_entity_poly.pdbx_strand_id
1 'polypeptide(L)'
;MALETYKIVNKLCPPVLYDLVQMKDSKYNFRYSNILQVDSVRTSSYGKQSFKYAASVLWNSLPNDFRESNSFNHFKSLIQSWNGNACKCNICCDK
;
A
#
# COMPACT_ATOMS: atom_id res chain seq x y z
N MET A 1 -3.23 8.11 0.51
CA MET A 1 -2.99 6.96 -0.40
C MET A 1 -3.32 5.63 0.27
N ALA A 2 -2.78 5.32 1.46
CA ALA A 2 -3.05 4.07 2.21
C ALA A 2 -4.54 3.78 2.52
N LEU A 3 -5.33 4.82 2.84
CA LEU A 3 -6.76 4.68 3.11
C LEU A 3 -7.55 4.25 1.87
N GLU A 4 -7.15 4.75 0.71
CA GLU A 4 -7.80 4.40 -0.56
C GLU A 4 -7.44 2.98 -0.97
N THR A 5 -6.19 2.54 -0.77
CA THR A 5 -5.79 1.15 -1.01
C THR A 5 -6.55 0.19 -0.10
N TYR A 6 -6.76 0.55 1.17
CA TYR A 6 -7.60 -0.25 2.08
C TYR A 6 -9.03 -0.40 1.56
N LYS A 7 -9.64 0.70 1.09
CA LYS A 7 -11.01 0.65 0.52
C LYS A 7 -11.06 -0.23 -0.72
N ILE A 8 -10.05 -0.15 -1.59
CA ILE A 8 -9.96 -0.98 -2.81
C ILE A 8 -9.81 -2.46 -2.44
N VAL A 9 -8.91 -2.80 -1.52
CA VAL A 9 -8.69 -4.18 -1.05
C VAL A 9 -9.94 -4.77 -0.40
N ASN A 10 -10.65 -3.97 0.39
CA ASN A 10 -11.89 -4.38 1.06
C ASN A 10 -13.16 -4.22 0.19
N LYS A 11 -13.01 -3.90 -1.11
CA LYS A 11 -14.12 -3.72 -2.06
C LYS A 11 -15.16 -2.67 -1.62
N LEU A 12 -14.73 -1.66 -0.87
CA LEU A 12 -15.58 -0.54 -0.39
C LEU A 12 -15.66 0.62 -1.39
N CYS A 13 -15.08 0.47 -2.58
CA CYS A 13 -15.05 1.47 -3.63
C CYS A 13 -15.71 0.96 -4.93
N PRO A 14 -15.97 1.84 -5.91
CA PRO A 14 -16.53 1.45 -7.20
C PRO A 14 -15.65 0.43 -7.94
N PRO A 15 -16.24 -0.50 -8.71
CA PRO A 15 -15.53 -1.61 -9.34
C PRO A 15 -14.45 -1.19 -10.33
N VAL A 16 -14.55 0.02 -10.88
CA VAL A 16 -13.52 0.61 -11.77
C VAL A 16 -12.16 0.72 -11.05
N LEU A 17 -12.15 0.93 -9.74
CA LEU A 17 -10.93 1.10 -8.97
C LEU A 17 -10.30 -0.22 -8.53
N TYR A 18 -10.99 -1.35 -8.68
CA TYR A 18 -10.44 -2.67 -8.30
C TYR A 18 -9.26 -3.07 -9.17
N ASP A 19 -9.24 -2.66 -10.44
CA ASP A 19 -8.13 -2.96 -11.35
C ASP A 19 -6.82 -2.26 -10.95
N LEU A 20 -6.92 -1.15 -10.22
CA LEU A 20 -5.77 -0.34 -9.81
C LEU A 20 -4.85 -1.07 -8.83
N VAL A 21 -5.36 -2.07 -8.09
CA VAL A 21 -4.62 -2.76 -7.04
C VAL A 21 -4.92 -4.24 -7.11
N GLN A 22 -3.88 -5.05 -7.31
CA GLN A 22 -3.99 -6.51 -7.39
C GLN A 22 -3.34 -7.14 -6.16
N MET A 23 -4.08 -7.99 -5.46
CA MET A 23 -3.51 -8.85 -4.41
C MET A 23 -2.56 -9.85 -5.06
N LYS A 24 -1.38 -10.05 -4.47
CA LYS A 24 -0.44 -11.04 -4.98
C LYS A 24 -0.93 -12.43 -4.58
N ASP A 25 -1.39 -13.21 -5.55
CA ASP A 25 -1.65 -14.63 -5.35
C ASP A 25 -0.30 -15.34 -5.24
N SER A 26 0.04 -15.84 -4.04
CA SER A 26 1.20 -16.69 -3.85
C SER A 26 0.73 -18.04 -3.33
N LYS A 27 1.02 -19.09 -4.12
CA LYS A 27 0.82 -20.49 -3.74
C LYS A 27 1.64 -20.94 -2.52
N TYR A 28 2.56 -20.09 -2.05
CA TYR A 28 3.39 -20.31 -0.88
C TYR A 28 3.09 -19.26 0.20
N ASN A 29 2.84 -19.72 1.43
CA ASN A 29 2.68 -18.86 2.61
C ASN A 29 4.02 -18.24 3.01
N PHE A 30 4.34 -17.06 2.49
CA PHE A 30 5.43 -16.24 3.04
C PHE A 30 5.00 -15.64 4.39
N ARG A 31 5.97 -15.21 5.20
CA ARG A 31 5.74 -14.55 6.52
C ARG A 31 4.89 -13.26 6.44
N TYR A 32 4.62 -12.77 5.24
CA TYR A 32 3.80 -11.59 4.95
C TYR A 32 2.50 -12.04 4.28
N SER A 33 1.39 -12.02 5.03
CA SER A 33 0.03 -12.20 4.51
C SER A 33 -0.47 -10.89 3.88
N ASN A 34 -1.39 -10.95 2.91
CA ASN A 34 -2.05 -9.77 2.31
C ASN A 34 -1.10 -8.72 1.69
N ILE A 35 -0.15 -9.17 0.87
CA ILE A 35 0.74 -8.29 0.09
C ILE A 35 0.14 -7.95 -1.28
N LEU A 36 0.33 -6.71 -1.72
CA LEU A 36 -0.07 -6.28 -3.06
C LEU A 36 1.03 -6.61 -4.07
N GLN A 37 0.60 -6.99 -5.27
CA GLN A 37 1.50 -7.17 -6.38
C GLN A 37 2.07 -5.82 -6.80
N VAL A 38 3.39 -5.69 -6.69
CA VAL A 38 4.14 -4.56 -7.25
C VAL A 38 4.55 -4.98 -8.65
N ASP A 39 3.92 -4.42 -9.67
CA ASP A 39 4.33 -4.68 -11.05
C ASP A 39 5.70 -4.07 -11.31
N SER A 40 6.58 -4.81 -11.98
CA SER A 40 7.86 -4.28 -12.43
C SER A 40 7.61 -3.30 -13.58
N VAL A 41 7.53 -2.02 -13.26
CA VAL A 41 7.32 -0.99 -14.27
C VAL A 41 8.59 -0.88 -15.13
N ARG A 42 8.47 -1.30 -16.39
CA ARG A 42 9.58 -1.33 -17.37
C ARG A 42 10.07 0.06 -17.77
N THR A 43 9.28 1.11 -17.53
CA THR A 43 9.60 2.50 -17.86
C THR A 43 9.80 3.33 -16.61
N SER A 44 11.05 3.78 -16.38
CA SER A 44 11.47 4.49 -15.16
C SER A 44 10.82 5.87 -14.95
N SER A 45 10.30 6.52 -16.01
CA SER A 45 9.86 7.92 -15.94
C SER A 45 8.39 8.09 -15.52
N TYR A 46 7.44 7.33 -16.10
CA TYR A 46 6.00 7.46 -15.81
C TYR A 46 5.42 6.25 -15.05
N GLY A 47 6.10 5.10 -15.10
CA GLY A 47 5.62 3.88 -14.46
C GLY A 47 5.72 3.92 -12.93
N LYS A 48 6.79 4.50 -12.40
CA LYS A 48 7.04 4.59 -10.95
C LYS A 48 6.13 5.58 -10.21
N GLN A 49 5.48 6.47 -10.95
CA GLN A 49 4.59 7.51 -10.39
C GLN A 49 3.10 7.16 -10.50
N SER A 50 2.79 5.98 -11.05
CA SER A 50 1.42 5.49 -11.12
C SER A 50 0.90 5.16 -9.71
N PHE A 51 -0.36 5.49 -9.45
CA PHE A 51 -1.05 5.16 -8.18
C PHE A 51 -0.85 3.70 -7.81
N LYS A 52 -0.96 2.78 -8.77
CA LYS A 52 -0.73 1.34 -8.60
C LYS A 52 0.62 1.01 -7.96
N TYR A 53 1.71 1.59 -8.47
CA TYR A 53 3.05 1.31 -7.95
C TYR A 53 3.22 1.90 -6.54
N ALA A 54 2.88 3.17 -6.34
CA ALA A 54 3.00 3.83 -5.05
C ALA A 54 2.11 3.19 -3.98
N ALA A 55 0.88 2.80 -4.33
CA ALA A 55 -0.07 2.06 -3.51
C ALA A 55 0.51 0.71 -3.06
N SER A 56 0.97 -0.11 -4.01
CA SER A 56 1.49 -1.45 -3.70
C SER A 56 2.76 -1.38 -2.85
N VAL A 57 3.67 -0.45 -3.14
CA VAL A 57 4.90 -0.25 -2.35
C VAL A 57 4.56 0.22 -0.93
N LEU A 58 3.68 1.21 -0.79
CA LEU A 58 3.30 1.74 0.52
C LEU A 58 2.58 0.67 1.35
N TRP A 59 1.63 -0.06 0.76
CA TRP A 59 0.91 -1.13 1.45
C TRP A 59 1.84 -2.24 1.92
N ASN A 60 2.79 -2.66 1.09
CA ASN A 60 3.77 -3.68 1.44
C ASN A 60 4.77 -3.21 2.50
N SER A 61 4.94 -1.89 2.67
CA SER A 61 5.74 -1.31 3.76
C SER A 61 5.00 -1.31 5.10
N LEU A 62 3.69 -1.59 5.14
CA LEU A 62 2.93 -1.61 6.38
C LEU A 62 3.16 -2.92 7.17
N PRO A 63 3.14 -2.87 8.51
CA PRO A 63 3.13 -4.07 9.34
C PRO A 63 1.93 -4.97 9.03
N ASN A 64 2.03 -6.28 9.30
CA ASN A 64 0.90 -7.20 9.08
C ASN A 64 -0.31 -6.79 9.93
N ASP A 65 -0.12 -6.35 11.18
CA ASP A 65 -1.19 -5.93 12.09
C ASP A 65 -2.10 -4.83 11.50
N PHE A 66 -1.52 -3.96 10.67
CA PHE A 66 -2.23 -2.87 10.02
C PHE A 66 -3.05 -3.41 8.85
N ARG A 67 -2.51 -4.35 8.09
CA ARG A 67 -3.15 -4.95 6.92
C ARG A 67 -4.25 -5.94 7.28
N GLU A 68 -4.15 -6.58 8.44
CA GLU A 68 -5.17 -7.50 8.98
C GLU A 68 -6.29 -6.77 9.74
N SER A 69 -6.23 -5.44 9.85
CA SER A 69 -7.28 -4.67 10.51
C SER A 69 -8.61 -4.75 9.76
N ASN A 70 -9.64 -5.26 10.44
CA ASN A 70 -10.95 -5.49 9.84
C ASN A 70 -11.87 -4.24 9.85
N SER A 71 -11.43 -3.18 10.54
CA SER A 71 -12.20 -1.94 10.70
C SER A 71 -11.49 -0.74 10.07
N PHE A 72 -12.18 -0.05 9.16
CA PHE A 72 -11.65 1.14 8.49
C PHE A 72 -11.24 2.24 9.48
N ASN A 73 -12.04 2.50 10.51
CA ASN A 73 -11.70 3.51 11.53
C ASN A 73 -10.45 3.12 12.32
N HIS A 74 -10.31 1.84 12.66
CA HIS A 74 -9.13 1.34 13.36
C HIS A 74 -7.89 1.47 12.48
N PHE A 75 -7.98 1.06 11.21
CA PHE A 75 -6.93 1.25 10.22
C PHE A 75 -6.54 2.73 10.05
N LYS A 76 -7.52 3.63 10.02
CA LYS A 76 -7.28 5.08 9.91
C LYS A 76 -6.48 5.61 11.08
N SER A 77 -6.83 5.24 12.31
CA SER A 77 -6.06 5.62 13.51
C SER A 77 -4.66 5.03 13.49
N LEU A 78 -4.51 3.77 13.09
CA LEU A 78 -3.20 3.10 12.96
C LEU A 78 -2.31 3.85 11.95
N ILE A 79 -2.80 4.14 10.75
CA ILE A 79 -2.05 4.89 9.74
C ILE A 79 -1.70 6.31 10.20
N GLN A 80 -2.57 6.98 10.96
CA GLN A 80 -2.26 8.29 11.53
C GLN A 80 -1.13 8.21 12.57
N SER A 81 -1.05 7.12 13.34
CA SER A 81 0.04 6.87 14.28
C SER A 81 1.33 6.35 13.62
N TRP A 82 1.25 5.99 12.33
CA TRP A 82 2.38 5.42 11.59
C TRP A 82 3.32 6.52 11.11
N ASN A 83 4.38 6.75 11.88
CA ASN A 83 5.59 7.37 11.36
C ASN A 83 6.35 6.29 10.57
N GLY A 84 6.14 6.23 9.26
CA GLY A 84 6.80 5.27 8.36
C GLY A 84 8.33 5.33 8.42
N ASN A 85 9.00 4.55 7.57
CA ASN A 85 10.47 4.45 7.57
C ASN A 85 11.10 5.86 7.52
N ALA A 86 12.01 6.14 8.47
CA ALA A 86 12.67 7.43 8.63
C ALA A 86 13.09 7.97 7.25
N CYS A 87 12.42 9.03 6.81
CA CYS A 87 12.62 9.56 5.48
C CYS A 87 14.02 10.21 5.44
N LYS A 88 14.94 9.64 4.65
CA LYS A 88 16.30 10.16 4.46
C LYS A 88 16.39 11.17 3.31
N CYS A 89 15.25 11.77 2.94
CA CYS A 89 15.19 12.69 1.82
C CYS A 89 15.74 14.07 2.22
N ASN A 90 16.45 14.76 1.31
CA ASN A 90 17.03 16.07 1.63
C ASN A 90 15.95 17.07 2.09
N ILE A 91 14.82 17.12 1.39
CA ILE A 91 13.63 17.94 1.73
C ILE A 91 13.09 17.65 3.16
N CYS A 92 13.28 16.43 3.65
CA CYS A 92 12.76 15.96 4.93
C CYS A 92 13.78 16.12 6.07
N CYS A 93 15.07 16.25 5.71
CA CYS A 93 16.20 16.37 6.63
C CYS A 93 16.74 17.81 6.75
N ASP A 94 16.34 18.73 5.87
CA ASP A 94 16.67 20.15 5.99
C ASP A 94 15.87 20.78 7.14
N LYS A 95 16.60 21.20 8.18
CA LYS A 95 16.14 21.98 9.34
C LYS A 95 16.26 23.47 9.07
#